data_AF-A0A660RHI4-F1
#
_entry.id   AF-A0A660RHI4-F1
#
_cell.length_a   1.000
_cell.length_b   1.000
_cell.length_c   1.000
_cell.angle_alpha   90.00
_cell.angle_beta   90.00
_cell.angle_gamma   90.00
#
_symmetry.space_group_name_H-M   'P 1'
#
loop_
_entity.id
_entity.type
_entity.pdbx_description
1 polymer ?
#
loop_
_entity_poly.entity_id
_entity_poly.type
_entity_poly.pdbx_seq_one_letter_code
_entity_poly.pdbx_strand_id
1 'polypeptide(L)'
;MFSVKELMEIAVNVEENGEKFYRKLSKKVENDEQKKLFEYLAGQEIEHARVFRKLGYVEGKVFPSFNTMFERVKGMSFESIID
;
A
#
# COMPACT_ATOMS: atom_id res chain seq x y z
N MET A 1 -8.88 15.70 5.50
CA MET A 1 -7.53 15.12 5.59
C MET A 1 -7.68 13.69 6.11
N PHE A 2 -7.10 12.71 5.42
CA PHE A 2 -7.23 11.29 5.76
C PHE A 2 -6.30 10.92 6.92
N SER A 3 -6.80 10.30 7.98
CA SER A 3 -6.00 9.70 9.06
C SER A 3 -5.01 8.65 8.55
N VAL A 4 -3.96 8.34 9.34
CA VAL A 4 -3.01 7.27 9.01
C VAL A 4 -3.74 5.93 8.84
N LYS A 5 -4.78 5.68 9.64
CA LYS A 5 -5.63 4.50 9.48
C LYS A 5 -6.32 4.48 8.12
N GLU A 6 -6.96 5.58 7.72
CA GLU A 6 -7.61 5.69 6.41
C GLU A 6 -6.58 5.56 5.27
N LEU A 7 -5.36 6.09 5.44
CA LEU A 7 -4.30 5.93 4.46
C LEU A 7 -3.83 4.46 4.34
N MET A 8 -3.73 3.74 5.46
CA MET A 8 -3.42 2.30 5.45
C MET A 8 -4.56 1.50 4.80
N GLU A 9 -5.82 1.85 5.06
CA GLU A 9 -6.97 1.23 4.40
C GLU A 9 -6.97 1.51 2.89
N ILE A 10 -6.64 2.74 2.47
CA ILE A 10 -6.47 3.09 1.06
C ILE A 10 -5.33 2.28 0.44
N ALA A 11 -4.17 2.18 1.10
CA ALA A 11 -3.04 1.40 0.61
C ALA A 11 -3.42 -0.08 0.43
N VAL A 12 -4.08 -0.69 1.42
CA VAL A 12 -4.58 -2.07 1.32
C VAL A 12 -5.54 -2.23 0.13
N ASN A 13 -6.46 -1.28 -0.08
CA ASN A 13 -7.38 -1.33 -1.21
C ASN A 13 -6.67 -1.19 -2.56
N VAL A 14 -5.60 -0.39 -2.64
CA VAL A 14 -4.77 -0.27 -3.84
C VAL A 14 -4.11 -1.61 -4.17
N GLU A 15 -3.46 -2.24 -3.18
CA GLU A 15 -2.80 -3.55 -3.37
C GLU A 15 -3.82 -4.65 -3.74
N GLU A 16 -5.00 -4.68 -3.12
CA GLU A 16 -6.05 -5.64 -3.48
C GLU A 16 -6.56 -5.45 -4.92
N ASN A 17 -6.58 -4.22 -5.41
CA ASN A 17 -6.94 -3.92 -6.79
C ASN A 17 -5.79 -4.26 -7.75
N GLY A 18 -4.53 -4.04 -7.35
CA GLY A 18 -3.33 -4.46 -8.06
C GLY A 18 -3.29 -5.97 -8.26
N GLU A 19 -3.56 -6.75 -7.20
CA GLU A 19 -3.65 -8.22 -7.26
C GLU A 19 -4.68 -8.65 -8.31
N LYS A 20 -5.90 -8.12 -8.24
CA LYS A 20 -6.98 -8.46 -9.18
C LYS A 20 -6.62 -8.07 -10.61
N PHE A 21 -5.94 -6.94 -10.79
CA PHE A 21 -5.48 -6.46 -12.08
C PHE A 21 -4.46 -7.42 -12.71
N TYR A 22 -3.39 -7.74 -11.99
CA TYR A 22 -2.36 -8.66 -12.48
C TYR A 22 -2.89 -10.07 -12.67
N ARG A 23 -3.78 -10.56 -11.79
CA ARG A 23 -4.46 -11.85 -11.95
C ARG A 23 -5.35 -11.90 -13.21
N LYS A 24 -5.95 -10.78 -13.60
CA LYS A 24 -6.71 -10.68 -14.85
C LYS A 24 -5.78 -10.65 -16.07
N LEU A 25 -4.64 -9.96 -15.98
CA LEU A 25 -3.66 -9.92 -17.06
C LEU A 25 -3.04 -11.31 -17.32
N SER A 26 -2.69 -12.05 -16.26
CA SER A 26 -2.12 -13.40 -16.41
C SER A 26 -3.06 -14.37 -17.13
N LYS A 27 -4.38 -14.16 -17.05
CA LYS A 27 -5.40 -14.95 -17.77
C LYS A 27 -5.61 -14.52 -19.23
N LYS A 28 -5.14 -13.34 -19.62
CA LYS A 28 -5.35 -12.75 -20.95
C LYS A 28 -4.15 -12.89 -21.87
N VAL A 29 -2.96 -13.12 -21.33
CA VAL A 29 -1.74 -13.30 -22.12
C VAL A 29 -1.53 -14.77 -22.47
N GLU A 30 -1.09 -15.00 -23.70
CA GLU A 30 -0.78 -16.35 -24.21
C GLU A 30 0.69 -16.72 -23.98
N ASN A 31 1.57 -15.72 -23.85
CA ASN A 31 2.99 -15.94 -23.62
C ASN A 31 3.25 -16.36 -22.16
N ASP A 32 3.91 -17.51 -21.98
CA ASP A 32 4.17 -18.11 -20.68
C ASP A 32 5.05 -17.26 -19.76
N GLU A 33 6.01 -16.50 -20.30
CA GLU A 33 6.87 -15.62 -19.49
C GLU A 33 6.07 -14.44 -18.94
N GLN A 34 5.23 -13.82 -19.78
CA GLN A 34 4.33 -12.74 -19.37
C GLN A 34 3.31 -13.23 -18.34
N LYS A 35 2.77 -14.44 -18.52
CA LYS A 35 1.87 -15.06 -17.56
C LYS A 35 2.53 -15.22 -16.20
N LYS A 36 3.74 -15.79 -16.17
CA LYS A 36 4.54 -15.96 -14.93
C LYS A 36 4.85 -14.62 -14.27
N LEU A 37 5.20 -13.60 -15.05
CA LEU A 37 5.46 -12.26 -14.53
C LEU A 37 4.22 -11.68 -13.84
N PHE A 38 3.05 -11.74 -14.48
CA PHE A 38 1.82 -11.21 -13.87
C PHE A 38 1.35 -12.04 -12.67
N GLU A 39 1.55 -13.35 -12.68
CA GLU A 39 1.30 -14.19 -11.49
C GLU A 39 2.23 -13.83 -10.33
N TYR A 40 3.50 -13.58 -10.61
CA TYR A 40 4.48 -13.13 -9.63
C TYR A 40 4.08 -11.77 -9.03
N LEU A 41 3.75 -10.78 -9.88
CA LEU A 41 3.33 -9.45 -9.43
C LEU A 41 2.05 -9.53 -8.59
N ALA A 42 1.03 -10.28 -9.02
CA ALA A 42 -0.17 -10.52 -8.22
C ALA A 42 0.16 -11.12 -6.84
N GLY A 43 1.17 -11.99 -6.77
CA GLY A 43 1.68 -12.53 -5.50
C GLY A 43 2.33 -11.47 -4.60
N GLN A 44 3.10 -10.53 -5.16
CA GLN A 44 3.73 -9.45 -4.40
C GLN A 44 2.70 -8.52 -3.75
N GLU A 45 1.65 -8.15 -4.48
CA GLU A 45 0.57 -7.29 -3.96
C GLU A 45 -0.13 -7.90 -2.72
N ILE A 46 -0.23 -9.24 -2.64
CA ILE A 46 -0.77 -9.93 -1.45
C ILE A 46 0.13 -9.72 -0.24
N GLU A 47 1.45 -9.81 -0.44
CA GLU A 47 2.45 -9.61 0.61
C GLU A 47 2.44 -8.15 1.10
N HIS A 48 2.40 -7.19 0.18
CA HIS A 48 2.29 -5.76 0.50
C HIS A 48 1.02 -5.43 1.28
N ALA A 49 -0.14 -5.92 0.82
CA ALA A 49 -1.41 -5.74 1.54
C ALA A 49 -1.35 -6.32 2.96
N ARG A 50 -0.63 -7.42 3.17
CA ARG A 50 -0.40 -7.98 4.50
C ARG A 50 0.47 -7.06 5.37
N VAL A 51 1.52 -6.47 4.81
CA VAL A 51 2.38 -5.50 5.50
C VAL A 51 1.57 -4.27 5.91
N PHE A 52 0.80 -3.67 5.01
CA PHE A 52 -0.03 -2.50 5.34
C PHE A 52 -1.09 -2.80 6.38
N ARG A 53 -1.76 -3.97 6.31
CA ARG A 53 -2.67 -4.39 7.38
C ARG A 53 -1.94 -4.51 8.72
N LYS A 54 -0.76 -5.15 8.76
CA LYS A 54 0.03 -5.25 10.00
C LYS A 54 0.37 -3.87 10.56
N LEU A 55 0.87 -2.96 9.73
CA LEU A 55 1.21 -1.59 10.14
C LEU A 55 -0.01 -0.84 10.71
N GLY A 56 -1.19 -1.00 10.10
CA GLY A 56 -2.43 -0.42 10.65
C GLY A 56 -2.90 -1.02 11.99
N TYR A 57 -2.40 -2.20 12.38
CA TYR A 57 -2.75 -2.89 13.63
C TYR A 57 -1.75 -2.67 14.78
N VAL A 58 -0.48 -2.30 14.50
CA VAL A 58 0.57 -2.19 15.55
C VAL A 58 0.30 -1.05 16.55
N GLU A 59 -0.55 -0.08 16.21
CA GLU A 59 -0.83 1.06 17.10
C GLU A 59 -2.22 1.00 17.73
N GLY A 60 -2.37 0.17 18.76
CA GLY A 60 -3.44 0.30 19.76
C GLY A 60 -3.42 1.64 20.55
N LYS A 61 -2.80 2.70 20.01
CA LYS A 61 -2.81 4.07 20.52
C LYS A 61 -3.36 4.98 19.42
N VAL A 62 -4.34 5.80 19.78
CA VAL A 62 -4.97 6.79 18.88
C VAL A 62 -3.88 7.66 18.28
N PHE A 63 -3.65 7.46 16.98
CA PHE A 63 -2.70 8.26 16.23
C PHE A 63 -3.29 9.64 15.95
N PRO A 64 -2.52 10.73 16.10
CA PRO A 64 -3.01 12.06 15.80
C PRO A 64 -3.46 12.14 14.34
N SER A 65 -4.52 12.92 14.09
CA SER A 65 -5.05 13.08 12.74
C SER A 65 -3.94 13.55 11.78
N PHE A 66 -4.04 13.21 10.50
CA PHE A 66 -3.08 13.64 9.49
C PHE A 66 -2.91 15.16 9.44
N ASN A 67 -3.93 15.92 9.85
CA ASN A 67 -3.86 17.38 9.97
C ASN A 67 -2.93 17.82 11.09
N THR A 68 -2.95 17.09 12.21
CA THR A 68 -2.05 17.32 13.34
C THR A 68 -0.60 16.93 13.02
N MET A 69 -0.39 15.87 12.23
CA MET A 69 0.94 15.44 11.81
C MET A 69 1.53 16.37 10.73
N PHE A 70 0.72 16.74 9.73
CA PHE A 70 1.12 17.60 8.63
C PHE A 70 1.53 18.99 9.10
N GLU A 71 0.80 19.60 10.04
CA GLU A 71 1.20 20.88 10.63
C GLU A 71 2.55 20.80 11.39
N ARG A 72 2.98 19.62 11.84
CA ARG A 72 4.30 19.44 12.47
C ARG A 72 5.44 19.27 11.46
N VAL A 73 5.14 18.80 10.25
CA VAL A 73 6.15 18.56 9.20
C VAL A 73 6.10 19.60 8.07
N LYS A 74 5.19 20.57 8.17
CA LYS A 74 5.02 21.64 7.18
C LYS A 74 6.27 22.52 7.16
N GLY A 75 6.99 22.48 6.04
CA GLY A 75 8.23 23.23 5.83
C GLY A 75 9.52 22.42 6.07
N MET A 76 9.42 21.13 6.44
CA MET A 76 10.57 20.22 6.44
C MET A 76 10.76 19.62 5.05
N SER A 77 12.01 19.48 4.61
CA SER A 77 12.31 18.83 3.32
C SER A 77 12.08 17.32 3.43
N PHE A 78 11.70 16.68 2.33
CA PHE A 78 11.32 15.27 2.30
C PHE A 78 12.46 14.36 2.77
N GLU A 79 13.70 14.79 2.56
CA GLU A 79 14.93 14.10 2.96
C GLU A 79 15.10 14.04 4.48
N SER A 80 14.59 15.02 5.22
CA SER A 80 14.67 15.06 6.70
C SER A 80 13.62 14.20 7.42
N ILE A 81 12.74 13.55 6.65
CA ILE A 81 11.64 12.72 7.16
C ILE A 81 12.00 11.22 7.11
N ILE A 82 13.06 10.85 6.36
CA ILE A 82 13.45 9.45 6.09
C ILE A 82 14.73 9.02 6.84
N ASP A 83 15.26 9.88 7.72
CA ASP A 83 16.27 9.51 8.74
C ASP A 83 15.59 9.19 10.08
#